data_AF-A0A1W9I3E2-F1
#
_entry.id   AF-A0A1W9I3E2-F1
#
_cell.length_a   1.000
_cell.length_b   1.000
_cell.length_c   1.000
_cell.angle_alpha   90.00
_cell.angle_beta   90.00
_cell.angle_gamma   90.00
#
_symmetry.space_group_name_H-M   'P 1'
#
loop_
_entity.id
_entity.type
_entity.pdbx_description
1 polymer ?
#
loop_
_entity_poly.entity_id
_entity_poly.type
_entity_poly.pdbx_seq_one_letter_code
_entity_poly.pdbx_strand_id
1 'polypeptide(L)'
;MKKVNAMIVQFIRTHTGAFRTRSASRNEASDRAGVRQVADAINDVLGRLESERRGLSRRVSDVLARAAITAGNGDDEYLTREASETAHLSEFESEIKRGQIRINELERNLEKLRTVQQSLEQEFPEYFRAGRLAAAE
;
A
#
# COMPACT_ATOMS: atom_id res chain seq x y z
N MET A 1 -63.23 -25.02 13.40
CA MET A 1 -62.14 -24.86 12.40
C MET A 1 -62.04 -23.46 11.78
N LYS A 2 -63.13 -22.70 11.56
CA LYS A 2 -63.07 -21.35 10.94
C LYS A 2 -62.29 -20.27 11.73
N LYS A 3 -62.35 -20.27 13.07
CA LYS A 3 -61.64 -19.29 13.92
C LYS A 3 -60.11 -19.45 13.90
N VAL A 4 -59.62 -20.69 13.81
CA VAL A 4 -58.16 -20.98 13.75
C VAL A 4 -57.57 -20.48 12.43
N ASN A 5 -58.28 -20.68 11.31
CA ASN A 5 -57.87 -20.13 10.01
C ASN A 5 -57.85 -18.60 10.00
N ALA A 6 -58.85 -17.95 10.61
CA ALA A 6 -58.87 -16.49 10.72
C ALA A 6 -57.71 -15.94 11.56
N MET A 7 -57.34 -16.63 12.64
CA MET A 7 -56.23 -16.24 13.51
C MET A 7 -54.85 -16.45 12.85
N ILE A 8 -54.69 -17.52 12.06
CA ILE A 8 -53.48 -17.77 11.26
C ILE A 8 -53.33 -16.71 10.15
N VAL A 9 -54.42 -16.37 9.46
CA VAL A 9 -54.41 -15.31 8.43
C VAL A 9 -54.09 -13.95 9.05
N GLN A 10 -54.62 -13.65 10.25
CA GLN A 10 -54.31 -12.42 10.98
C GLN A 10 -52.83 -12.39 11.41
N PHE A 11 -52.28 -13.49 11.90
CA PHE A 11 -50.88 -13.61 12.33
C PHE A 11 -49.89 -13.41 11.18
N ILE A 12 -50.20 -13.96 10.00
CA ILE A 12 -49.43 -13.74 8.77
C ILE A 12 -49.54 -12.26 8.36
N ARG A 13 -50.74 -11.66 8.40
CA ARG A 13 -50.97 -10.26 8.02
C ARG A 13 -50.33 -9.24 8.98
N THR A 14 -50.11 -9.59 10.25
CA THR A 14 -49.36 -8.74 11.19
C THR A 14 -47.84 -8.87 11.04
N HIS A 15 -47.35 -10.01 10.52
CA HIS A 15 -45.93 -10.21 10.20
C HIS A 15 -45.58 -9.84 8.75
N THR A 16 -46.55 -9.49 7.91
CA THR A 16 -46.32 -8.87 6.59
C THR A 16 -46.07 -7.37 6.70
N GLY A 17 -45.32 -6.94 7.72
CA GLY A 17 -44.61 -5.68 7.60
C GLY A 17 -43.67 -5.85 6.40
N ALA A 18 -43.90 -5.08 5.32
CA ALA A 18 -43.05 -5.16 4.13
C ALA A 18 -41.59 -5.13 4.56
N PHE A 19 -40.79 -6.09 4.08
CA PHE A 19 -39.38 -6.20 4.42
C PHE A 19 -38.70 -4.84 4.23
N ARG A 20 -38.31 -4.19 5.33
CA ARG A 20 -37.76 -2.83 5.31
C ARG A 20 -36.27 -2.90 5.10
N THR A 21 -35.82 -2.55 3.90
CA THR A 21 -34.41 -2.33 3.61
C THR A 21 -34.03 -0.88 3.86
N ARG A 22 -32.74 -0.64 4.07
CA ARG A 22 -32.18 0.73 4.04
C ARG A 22 -32.42 1.34 2.66
N SER A 23 -32.62 2.66 2.60
CA SER A 23 -32.78 3.41 1.34
C SER A 23 -31.55 3.23 0.43
N ALA A 24 -31.76 3.11 -0.88
CA ALA A 24 -30.70 2.92 -1.87
C ALA A 24 -29.55 3.95 -1.75
N SER A 25 -29.88 5.24 -1.55
CA SER A 25 -28.88 6.31 -1.36
C SER A 25 -27.96 6.09 -0.16
N ARG A 26 -28.47 5.53 0.94
CA ARG A 26 -27.65 5.24 2.13
C ARG A 26 -26.73 4.04 1.92
N ASN A 27 -27.16 3.07 1.11
CA ASN A 27 -26.30 1.94 0.75
C ASN A 27 -25.17 2.44 -0.15
N GLU A 28 -25.48 3.20 -1.20
CA GLU A 28 -24.48 3.80 -2.09
C GLU A 28 -23.46 4.68 -1.34
N ALA A 29 -23.92 5.49 -0.38
CA ALA A 29 -23.02 6.30 0.44
C ALA A 29 -22.10 5.43 1.33
N SER A 30 -22.62 4.31 1.85
CA SER A 30 -21.83 3.36 2.64
C SER A 30 -20.80 2.63 1.78
N ASP A 31 -21.18 2.20 0.58
CA ASP A 31 -20.32 1.50 -0.36
C ASP A 31 -19.18 2.41 -0.84
N ARG A 32 -19.52 3.66 -1.18
CA ARG A 32 -18.55 4.70 -1.52
C ARG A 32 -17.55 4.96 -0.39
N ALA A 33 -18.03 5.06 0.85
CA ALA A 33 -17.17 5.27 2.01
C ALA A 33 -16.21 4.07 2.21
N GLY A 34 -16.71 2.85 2.03
CA GLY A 34 -15.90 1.63 2.12
C GLY A 34 -14.80 1.58 1.07
N VAL A 35 -15.13 1.82 -0.21
CA VAL A 35 -14.14 1.83 -1.30
C VAL A 35 -13.09 2.92 -1.08
N ARG A 36 -13.52 4.12 -0.66
CA ARG A 36 -12.60 5.21 -0.34
C ARG A 36 -11.64 4.86 0.79
N GLN A 37 -12.14 4.23 1.85
CA GLN A 37 -11.30 3.80 2.96
C GLN A 37 -10.22 2.81 2.51
N VAL A 38 -10.54 1.89 1.60
CA VAL A 38 -9.56 0.96 1.03
C VAL A 38 -8.54 1.70 0.17
N ALA A 39 -8.99 2.64 -0.67
CA ALA A 39 -8.10 3.45 -1.51
C ALA A 39 -7.12 4.28 -0.68
N ASP A 40 -7.60 4.94 0.37
CA ASP A 40 -6.79 5.75 1.27
C ASP A 40 -5.76 4.87 2.00
N ALA A 41 -6.16 3.68 2.47
CA ALA A 41 -5.22 2.74 3.09
C ALA A 41 -4.11 2.27 2.14
N ILE A 42 -4.42 2.05 0.86
CA ILE A 42 -3.41 1.70 -0.16
C ILE A 42 -2.46 2.87 -0.37
N ASN A 43 -2.98 4.09 -0.51
CA ASN A 43 -2.18 5.31 -0.69
C ASN A 43 -1.23 5.55 0.48
N ASP A 44 -1.69 5.35 1.72
CA ASP A 44 -0.87 5.48 2.92
C ASP A 44 0.27 4.45 2.95
N VAL A 45 0.02 3.21 2.52
CA VAL A 45 1.08 2.20 2.41
C VAL A 45 2.06 2.57 1.31
N LEU A 46 1.58 3.00 0.13
CA LEU A 46 2.44 3.45 -0.97
C LEU A 46 3.36 4.58 -0.52
N GLY A 47 2.83 5.61 0.13
CA GLY A 47 3.62 6.74 0.64
C GLY A 47 4.70 6.32 1.62
N ARG A 48 4.40 5.38 2.53
CA ARG A 48 5.38 4.83 3.48
C ARG A 48 6.50 4.05 2.77
N LEU A 49 6.15 3.16 1.85
CA LEU A 49 7.13 2.38 1.09
C LEU A 49 8.03 3.26 0.22
N GLU A 50 7.47 4.29 -0.42
CA GLU A 50 8.26 5.25 -1.18
C GLU A 50 9.23 6.04 -0.30
N SER A 51 8.77 6.47 0.88
CA SER A 51 9.60 7.17 1.85
C SER A 51 10.75 6.29 2.34
N GLU A 52 10.46 5.03 2.68
CA GLU A 52 11.46 4.04 3.07
C GLU A 52 12.48 3.82 1.95
N ARG A 53 12.01 3.59 0.71
CA ARG A 53 12.88 3.38 -0.45
C ARG A 53 13.81 4.57 -0.67
N ARG A 54 13.27 5.80 -0.68
CA ARG A 54 14.07 7.03 -0.83
C ARG A 54 15.10 7.18 0.29
N GLY A 55 14.69 6.94 1.54
CA GLY A 55 15.59 7.01 2.70
C GLY A 55 16.71 5.99 2.62
N LEU A 56 16.40 4.75 2.23
CA LEU A 56 17.37 3.68 2.10
C LEU A 56 18.33 3.93 0.93
N SER A 57 17.85 4.38 -0.23
CA SER A 57 18.71 4.73 -1.37
C SER A 57 19.75 5.79 -1.00
N ARG A 58 19.37 6.81 -0.21
CA ARG A 58 20.34 7.81 0.26
C ARG A 58 21.40 7.21 1.18
N ARG A 59 21.02 6.33 2.11
CA ARG A 59 21.97 5.66 3.01
C ARG A 59 22.92 4.74 2.24
N VAL A 60 22.42 3.99 1.25
CA VAL A 60 23.27 3.16 0.39
C VAL A 60 24.25 4.01 -0.41
N SER A 61 23.81 5.16 -0.94
CA SER A 61 24.70 6.10 -1.64
C SER A 61 25.79 6.68 -0.74
N ASP A 62 25.49 6.93 0.53
CA ASP A 62 26.47 7.39 1.53
C ASP A 62 27.49 6.29 1.85
N VAL A 63 27.04 5.05 2.06
CA VAL A 63 27.96 3.91 2.26
C VAL A 63 28.85 3.69 1.04
N LEU A 64 28.31 3.82 -0.18
CA LEU A 64 29.09 3.76 -1.42
C LEU A 64 30.18 4.84 -1.47
N ALA A 65 29.86 6.08 -1.07
CA ALA A 65 30.83 7.17 -1.03
C ALA A 65 31.95 6.88 -0.01
N ARG A 66 31.61 6.36 1.17
CA ARG A 66 32.60 5.96 2.18
C ARG A 66 33.48 4.82 1.71
N ALA A 67 32.89 3.81 1.08
CA ALA A 67 33.63 2.69 0.51
C ALA A 67 34.62 3.16 -0.57
N ALA A 68 34.21 4.09 -1.44
CA ALA A 68 35.10 4.67 -2.46
C ALA A 68 36.28 5.43 -1.83
N ILE A 69 36.04 6.18 -0.74
CA ILE A 69 37.11 6.87 -0.01
C ILE A 69 38.06 5.87 0.64
N THR A 70 37.54 4.80 1.28
CA THR A 70 38.35 3.77 1.94
C THR A 70 39.11 2.90 0.94
N ALA A 71 38.57 2.69 -0.26
CA ALA A 71 39.24 1.92 -1.30
C ALA A 71 40.45 2.67 -1.89
N GLY A 72 40.41 4.01 -1.89
CA GLY A 72 41.47 4.84 -2.48
C GLY A 72 41.51 4.75 -4.02
N ASN A 73 42.52 5.38 -4.63
CA ASN A 73 42.68 5.54 -6.08
C ASN A 73 44.02 4.99 -6.62
N GLY A 74 44.81 4.30 -5.81
CA GLY A 74 46.11 3.76 -6.21
C GLY A 74 46.00 2.40 -6.91
N ASP A 75 46.73 2.22 -8.02
CA ASP A 75 46.70 0.99 -8.82
C ASP A 75 47.19 -0.26 -8.04
N ASP A 76 48.08 -0.08 -7.05
CA ASP A 76 48.65 -1.14 -6.20
C ASP A 76 48.11 -1.13 -4.75
N GLU A 77 47.07 -0.33 -4.47
CA GLU A 77 46.58 -0.09 -3.11
C GLU A 77 46.02 -1.36 -2.45
N TYR A 78 45.60 -2.36 -3.23
CA TYR A 78 45.19 -3.67 -2.73
C TYR A 78 46.37 -4.55 -2.25
N LEU A 79 47.59 -4.32 -2.75
CA LEU A 79 48.79 -5.08 -2.37
C LEU A 79 49.41 -4.56 -1.07
N THR A 80 49.20 -3.28 -0.76
CA THR A 80 49.71 -2.62 0.46
C THR A 80 48.62 -2.31 1.48
N ARG A 81 47.39 -2.78 1.26
CA ARG A 81 46.23 -2.46 2.12
C ARG A 81 46.39 -3.04 3.52
N GLU A 82 46.12 -2.20 4.52
CA GLU A 82 46.09 -2.65 5.90
C GLU A 82 44.91 -3.59 6.15
N ALA A 83 45.08 -4.55 7.08
CA ALA A 83 44.03 -5.53 7.39
C ALA A 83 42.74 -4.86 7.91
N SER A 84 42.85 -3.70 8.57
CA SER A 84 41.73 -2.89 9.06
C SER A 84 40.88 -2.31 7.92
N GLU A 85 41.52 -1.78 6.87
CA GLU A 85 40.83 -1.20 5.70
C GLU A 85 40.07 -2.29 4.93
N THR A 86 40.66 -3.48 4.81
CA THR A 86 40.00 -4.65 4.21
C THR A 86 38.75 -5.06 4.98
N ALA A 87 38.78 -5.03 6.32
CA ALA A 87 37.63 -5.34 7.15
C ALA A 87 36.50 -4.31 6.97
N HIS A 88 36.83 -3.01 6.92
CA HIS A 88 35.85 -1.95 6.69
C HIS A 88 35.19 -2.01 5.31
N LEU A 89 35.96 -2.30 4.26
CA LEU A 89 35.42 -2.48 2.92
C LEU A 89 34.46 -3.67 2.85
N SER A 90 34.79 -4.78 3.51
CA SER A 90 33.91 -5.95 3.61
C SER A 90 32.60 -5.63 4.33
N GLU A 91 32.66 -4.79 5.36
CA GLU A 91 31.46 -4.31 6.08
C GLU A 91 30.57 -3.48 5.15
N PHE A 92 31.14 -2.49 4.45
CA PHE A 92 30.43 -1.66 3.49
C PHE A 92 29.79 -2.46 2.36
N GLU A 93 30.51 -3.43 1.77
CA GLU A 93 29.96 -4.33 0.76
C GLU A 93 28.72 -5.07 1.28
N SER A 94 28.76 -5.55 2.52
CA SER A 94 27.63 -6.23 3.13
C SER A 94 26.44 -5.30 3.33
N GLU A 95 26.68 -4.04 3.72
CA GLU A 95 25.65 -3.02 3.89
C GLU A 95 25.02 -2.62 2.56
N ILE A 96 25.83 -2.38 1.53
CA ILE A 96 25.39 -2.08 0.17
C ILE A 96 24.52 -3.23 -0.36
N LYS A 97 24.97 -4.47 -0.20
CA LYS A 97 24.24 -5.65 -0.65
C LYS A 97 22.88 -5.78 0.04
N ARG A 98 22.83 -5.66 1.38
CA ARG A 98 21.56 -5.70 2.13
C ARG A 98 20.64 -4.55 1.72
N GLY A 99 21.19 -3.36 1.55
CA GLY A 99 20.46 -2.18 1.10
C GLY A 99 19.83 -2.38 -0.27
N GLN A 100 20.60 -2.87 -1.24
CA GLN A 100 20.11 -3.10 -2.61
C GLN A 100 19.03 -4.19 -2.65
N ILE A 101 19.19 -5.28 -1.89
CA ILE A 101 18.16 -6.33 -1.78
C ILE A 101 16.85 -5.73 -1.29
N ARG A 102 16.89 -4.93 -0.22
CA ARG A 102 15.70 -4.31 0.34
C ARG A 102 15.10 -3.25 -0.59
N ILE A 103 15.91 -2.45 -1.29
CA ILE A 103 15.40 -1.52 -2.32
C ILE A 103 14.62 -2.27 -3.39
N ASN A 104 15.16 -3.38 -3.90
CA ASN A 104 14.48 -4.19 -4.92
C ASN A 104 13.17 -4.80 -4.39
N GLU A 105 13.12 -5.21 -3.13
CA GLU A 105 11.87 -5.65 -2.49
C GLU A 105 10.83 -4.52 -2.41
N LEU A 106 11.25 -3.33 -2.00
CA LEU A 106 10.37 -2.16 -1.90
C LEU A 106 9.81 -1.78 -3.27
N GLU A 107 10.63 -1.81 -4.32
CA GLU A 107 10.20 -1.51 -5.70
C GLU A 107 9.17 -2.52 -6.20
N ARG A 108 9.39 -3.83 -5.98
CA ARG A 108 8.40 -4.86 -6.32
C ARG A 108 7.08 -4.67 -5.56
N ASN A 109 7.15 -4.30 -4.29
CA ASN A 109 5.95 -4.07 -3.48
C ASN A 109 5.19 -2.80 -3.92
N LEU A 110 5.90 -1.74 -4.26
CA LEU A 110 5.33 -0.52 -4.83
C LEU A 110 4.62 -0.79 -6.15
N GLU A 111 5.23 -1.56 -7.05
CA GLU A 111 4.62 -1.95 -8.32
C GLU A 111 3.31 -2.70 -8.10
N LYS A 112 3.34 -3.75 -7.26
CA LYS A 112 2.14 -4.55 -6.93
C LYS A 112 1.01 -3.70 -6.35
N LEU A 113 1.33 -2.82 -5.40
CA LEU A 113 0.32 -1.97 -4.76
C LEU A 113 -0.24 -0.91 -5.71
N ARG A 114 0.58 -0.37 -6.63
CA ARG A 114 0.08 0.51 -7.70
C ARG A 114 -0.86 -0.22 -8.65
N THR A 115 -0.56 -1.48 -8.98
CA THR A 115 -1.50 -2.31 -9.76
C THR A 115 -2.82 -2.51 -9.02
N VAL A 116 -2.78 -2.81 -7.72
CA VAL A 116 -4.01 -2.94 -6.90
C VAL A 116 -4.79 -1.63 -6.86
N GLN A 117 -4.11 -0.49 -6.70
CA GLN A 117 -4.73 0.83 -6.75
C GLN A 117 -5.43 1.07 -8.10
N GLN A 118 -4.75 0.79 -9.21
CA GLN A 118 -5.31 0.96 -10.55
C GLN A 118 -6.52 0.04 -10.79
N SER A 119 -6.45 -1.22 -10.36
CA SER A 119 -7.58 -2.13 -10.42
C SER A 119 -8.76 -1.61 -9.60
N LEU A 120 -8.51 -1.07 -8.41
CA LEU A 120 -9.57 -0.48 -7.59
C LEU A 120 -10.26 0.70 -8.31
N GLU A 121 -9.49 1.57 -8.97
CA GLU A 121 -10.04 2.69 -9.74
C GLU A 121 -10.80 2.26 -11.00
N GLN A 122 -10.36 1.17 -11.65
CA GLN A 122 -10.98 0.62 -12.86
C GLN A 122 -12.29 -0.10 -12.56
N GLU A 123 -12.34 -0.87 -11.47
CA GLU A 123 -13.51 -1.68 -11.10
C GLU A 123 -14.60 -0.87 -10.38
N PHE A 124 -14.24 0.27 -9.77
CA PHE A 124 -15.18 1.14 -9.03
C PHE A 124 -15.23 2.58 -9.54
N PRO A 125 -15.37 2.82 -10.87
CA PRO A 125 -15.20 4.14 -11.46
C PRO A 125 -16.18 5.20 -10.92
N GLU A 126 -17.38 4.80 -10.51
CA GLU A 126 -18.41 5.65 -9.93
C GLU A 126 -17.99 6.31 -8.60
N TYR A 127 -17.14 5.64 -7.82
CA TYR A 127 -16.68 6.15 -6.53
C TYR A 127 -15.45 7.06 -6.64
N PHE A 128 -14.69 6.96 -7.73
CA PHE A 128 -13.53 7.82 -8.01
C PHE A 128 -13.85 9.03 -8.90
N ARG A 129 -14.90 8.97 -9.73
CA ARG A 129 -15.31 10.10 -10.61
C ARG A 129 -15.97 11.24 -9.84
N ALA A 130 -16.79 10.94 -8.84
CA ALA A 130 -17.51 11.97 -8.08
C ALA A 130 -16.60 12.86 -7.23
N GLY A 131 -15.44 12.36 -6.79
CA GLY A 131 -14.45 13.16 -6.06
C GLY A 131 -13.72 14.19 -6.94
N ARG A 132 -13.62 13.96 -8.26
CA ARG A 132 -12.96 14.89 -9.20
C ARG A 132 -13.82 16.08 -9.61
N LEU A 133 -15.15 15.92 -9.62
CA LEU A 133 -16.08 17.02 -9.90
C LEU A 133 -16.24 17.95 -8.69
N ALA A 134 -16.23 17.40 -7.47
CA ALA A 134 -16.33 18.18 -6.24
C ALA A 134 -15.03 18.91 -5.83
N ALA A 135 -13.89 18.59 -6.44
CA ALA A 135 -12.59 19.23 -6.20
C ALA A 135 -12.20 20.26 -7.27
N ALA A 136 -13.06 20.46 -8.28
CA ALA A 136 -12.88 21.40 -9.38
C ALA A 136 -13.79 22.65 -9.26
N GLU A 137 -14.56 22.76 -8.18
CA GLU A 137 -15.25 23.97 -7.71
C GLU A 137 -14.51 24.55 -6.50
#